data_AF-F4XWL1-F1
#
_entry.id   AF-F4XWL1-F1
#
_cell.length_a   1.000
_cell.length_b   1.000
_cell.length_c   1.000
_cell.angle_alpha   90.00
_cell.angle_beta   90.00
_cell.angle_gamma   90.00
#
_symmetry.space_group_name_H-M   'P 1'
#
loop_
_entity.id
_entity.type
_entity.pdbx_description
1 polymer ?
#
loop_
_entity_poly.entity_id
_entity_poly.type
_entity_poly.pdbx_seq_one_letter_code
_entity_poly.pdbx_strand_id
1 'polypeptide(L)'
;MVLNANKLSEITIKLTATLTAEPFNESVNLWMEDINIPSQINLSKSNQDVEQILDKSSLISTQKNGSPVISSSFEDWIRSPANQPLSANHQYNLTLATNFDILKAEALLANYNDYQLPNNLVIVHENEQETEELYQEIFEKQTYIKHGITIHDGDCIFDIGANIGMFTLFAQQICKNARLFSFEALPDVFELLQINASLYGSNAKVFNFGLSKHSKTISSFIHKQNIEKIDLLKINADQPQLDILAGIKEKDWEKIQQIVMEVDQITAGIKLKQITNLLQRKGYQLVIDQELLLADTGVYRIYARRNYRLNQFS
;
A
#
# COMPACT_ATOMS: atom_id res chain seq x y z
N MET A 1 -60.18 -18.15 12.08
CA MET A 1 -59.11 -18.76 11.27
C MET A 1 -57.87 -17.89 11.50
N VAL A 2 -57.04 -18.30 12.45
CA VAL A 2 -55.83 -17.58 12.89
C VAL A 2 -54.73 -17.89 11.88
N LEU A 3 -54.11 -16.86 11.29
CA LEU A 3 -52.92 -17.01 10.46
C LEU A 3 -51.71 -17.23 11.37
N ASN A 4 -51.00 -18.33 11.12
CA ASN A 4 -49.83 -18.80 11.87
C ASN A 4 -48.72 -17.74 11.96
N ALA A 5 -48.24 -17.50 13.17
CA ALA A 5 -46.97 -16.85 13.42
C ALA A 5 -45.84 -17.72 12.83
N ASN A 6 -45.04 -17.13 11.95
CA ASN A 6 -43.87 -17.78 11.38
C ASN A 6 -42.91 -18.21 12.51
N LYS A 7 -42.65 -19.52 12.60
CA LYS A 7 -41.55 -20.10 13.37
C LYS A 7 -40.24 -19.56 12.80
N LEU A 8 -39.60 -18.61 13.49
CA LEU A 8 -38.18 -18.36 13.30
C LEU A 8 -37.42 -19.63 13.73
N SER A 9 -36.57 -20.15 12.85
CA SER A 9 -35.69 -21.28 13.16
C SER A 9 -34.61 -20.82 14.15
N GLU A 10 -34.38 -21.62 15.19
CA GLU A 10 -33.37 -21.37 16.22
C GLU A 10 -31.97 -21.26 15.61
N ILE A 11 -31.24 -20.20 15.96
CA ILE A 11 -29.89 -19.92 15.43
C ILE A 11 -28.86 -20.37 16.47
N THR A 12 -27.95 -21.27 16.08
CA THR A 12 -26.82 -21.64 16.95
C THR A 12 -25.64 -20.70 16.71
N ILE A 13 -25.18 -20.04 17.77
CA ILE A 13 -24.01 -19.17 17.77
C ILE A 13 -22.87 -19.87 18.53
N LYS A 14 -21.71 -20.03 17.90
CA LYS A 14 -20.51 -20.55 18.56
C LYS A 14 -19.54 -19.41 18.83
N LEU A 15 -19.14 -19.26 20.08
CA LEU A 15 -18.20 -18.25 20.53
C LEU A 15 -16.93 -18.94 21.04
N THR A 16 -15.78 -18.50 20.54
CA THR A 16 -14.47 -19.01 20.94
C THR A 16 -13.62 -17.81 21.37
N ALA A 17 -13.00 -17.90 22.54
CA ALA A 17 -12.12 -16.85 23.04
C ALA A 17 -10.86 -17.45 23.67
N THR A 18 -9.78 -16.68 23.60
CA THR A 18 -8.46 -17.00 24.19
C THR A 18 -8.46 -16.95 25.72
N LEU A 19 -9.46 -16.32 26.35
CA LEU A 19 -9.66 -16.19 27.80
C LEU A 19 -11.13 -16.48 28.19
N THR A 20 -11.44 -16.53 29.49
CA THR A 20 -12.77 -16.91 30.01
C THR A 20 -13.92 -16.11 29.37
N ALA A 21 -14.62 -16.74 28.43
CA ALA A 21 -15.72 -16.16 27.63
C ALA A 21 -17.09 -16.10 28.36
N GLU A 22 -17.14 -16.45 29.64
CA GLU A 22 -18.36 -16.47 30.45
C GLU A 22 -19.05 -15.08 30.57
N PRO A 23 -18.33 -13.94 30.75
CA PRO A 23 -18.98 -12.62 30.83
C PRO A 23 -19.64 -12.16 29.51
N PHE A 24 -19.19 -12.70 28.37
CA PHE A 24 -19.71 -12.34 27.05
C PHE A 24 -21.06 -13.03 26.76
N ASN A 25 -21.28 -14.21 27.35
CA ASN A 25 -22.50 -14.98 27.15
C ASN A 25 -23.74 -14.25 27.69
N GLU A 26 -23.61 -13.62 28.86
CA GLU A 26 -24.72 -12.84 29.44
C GLU A 26 -25.12 -11.68 28.52
N SER A 27 -24.14 -10.96 27.96
CA SER A 27 -24.39 -9.83 27.08
C SER A 27 -25.04 -10.25 25.75
N VAL A 28 -24.58 -11.34 25.14
CA VAL A 28 -25.16 -11.84 23.88
C VAL A 28 -26.55 -12.44 24.11
N ASN A 29 -26.78 -13.15 25.21
CA ASN A 29 -28.12 -13.66 25.53
C ASN A 29 -29.12 -12.51 25.72
N LEU A 30 -28.75 -11.46 26.46
CA LEU A 30 -29.60 -10.28 26.66
C LEU A 30 -29.97 -9.62 25.32
N TRP A 31 -29.01 -9.47 24.42
CA TRP A 31 -29.28 -8.87 23.10
C TRP A 31 -30.19 -9.74 22.23
N MET A 32 -30.01 -11.07 22.28
CA MET A 32 -30.84 -12.01 21.49
C MET A 32 -32.27 -12.09 22.02
N GLU A 33 -32.46 -11.97 23.34
CA GLU A 33 -33.78 -11.80 23.96
C GLU A 33 -34.43 -10.46 23.53
N ASP A 34 -33.68 -9.36 23.58
CA ASP A 34 -34.18 -8.02 23.20
C ASP A 34 -34.64 -7.94 21.73
N ILE A 35 -33.97 -8.66 20.82
CA ILE A 35 -34.34 -8.72 19.39
C ILE A 35 -35.29 -9.88 19.05
N ASN A 36 -35.73 -10.65 20.05
CA ASN A 36 -36.69 -11.75 19.95
C ASN A 36 -36.31 -12.82 18.92
N ILE A 37 -35.02 -13.16 18.84
CA ILE A 37 -34.51 -14.23 17.97
C ILE A 37 -34.20 -15.45 18.85
N PRO A 38 -34.84 -16.63 18.59
CA PRO A 38 -34.49 -17.84 19.32
C PRO A 38 -33.06 -18.26 19.00
N SER A 39 -32.19 -18.35 20.01
CA SER A 39 -30.78 -18.69 19.80
C SER A 39 -30.19 -19.59 20.89
N GLN A 40 -29.24 -20.42 20.49
CA GLN A 40 -28.48 -21.29 21.37
C GLN A 40 -26.99 -20.94 21.28
N ILE A 41 -26.38 -20.50 22.38
CA ILE A 41 -24.96 -20.10 22.44
C ILE A 41 -24.12 -21.24 23.01
N ASN A 42 -23.10 -21.69 22.26
CA ASN A 42 -22.15 -22.72 22.67
C ASN A 42 -20.73 -22.14 22.80
N LEU A 43 -20.11 -22.28 23.97
CA LEU A 43 -18.76 -21.79 24.26
C LEU A 43 -17.72 -22.90 24.11
N SER A 44 -16.61 -22.63 23.42
CA SER A 44 -15.42 -23.49 23.45
C SER A 44 -14.22 -22.78 24.08
N LYS A 45 -13.53 -23.47 25.01
CA LYS A 45 -12.31 -23.00 25.69
C LYS A 45 -11.09 -23.70 25.09
N SER A 46 -10.63 -23.35 23.89
CA SER A 46 -9.26 -23.67 23.47
C SER A 46 -8.84 -22.96 22.17
N ASN A 47 -7.58 -22.54 22.11
CA ASN A 47 -6.92 -22.03 20.90
C ASN A 47 -6.67 -23.12 19.83
N GLN A 48 -7.00 -24.39 20.08
CA GLN A 48 -6.77 -25.48 19.13
C GLN A 48 -7.86 -25.57 18.04
N ASP A 49 -8.96 -24.83 18.17
CA ASP A 49 -10.09 -24.90 17.23
C ASP A 49 -10.03 -23.86 16.09
N VAL A 50 -9.17 -22.83 16.19
CA VAL A 50 -9.09 -21.76 15.16
C VAL A 50 -8.48 -22.30 13.86
N GLU A 51 -7.53 -23.23 13.92
CA GLU A 51 -6.98 -23.87 12.73
C GLU A 51 -7.96 -24.87 12.08
N GLN A 52 -8.91 -25.43 12.84
CA GLN A 52 -9.93 -26.32 12.29
C GLN A 52 -11.05 -25.58 11.53
N ILE A 53 -11.22 -24.27 11.74
CA ILE A 53 -12.22 -23.46 11.00
C ILE A 53 -11.81 -23.27 9.53
N LEU A 54 -10.52 -23.37 9.20
CA LEU A 54 -9.98 -23.18 7.85
C LEU A 54 -9.71 -24.49 7.09
N ASP A 55 -9.82 -25.64 7.76
CA ASP A 55 -9.67 -26.96 7.12
C ASP A 55 -10.98 -27.39 6.45
N LYS A 56 -10.95 -27.57 5.11
CA LYS A 56 -12.12 -27.98 4.32
C LYS A 56 -12.70 -29.35 4.72
N SER A 57 -11.95 -30.15 5.49
CA SER A 57 -12.39 -31.44 6.00
C SER A 57 -13.08 -31.39 7.37
N SER A 58 -13.09 -30.23 8.04
CA SER A 58 -13.80 -30.08 9.31
C SER A 58 -15.31 -29.97 9.08
N LEU A 59 -16.08 -30.52 10.02
CA LEU A 59 -17.55 -30.75 9.99
C LEU A 59 -18.43 -29.48 9.84
N ILE A 60 -17.84 -28.32 9.56
CA ILE A 60 -18.50 -27.02 9.45
C ILE A 60 -19.00 -26.76 8.01
N SER A 61 -18.43 -27.41 7.00
CA SER A 61 -18.79 -27.16 5.59
C SER A 61 -20.05 -27.87 5.08
N THR A 62 -20.70 -28.73 5.88
CA THR A 62 -21.82 -29.57 5.41
C THR A 62 -23.20 -29.20 5.93
N GLN A 63 -23.36 -28.09 6.67
CA GLN A 63 -24.70 -27.64 7.08
C GLN A 63 -25.29 -26.60 6.13
N LYS A 64 -26.36 -26.99 5.43
CA LYS A 64 -27.22 -26.11 4.63
C LYS A 64 -28.03 -25.20 5.56
N ASN A 65 -27.41 -24.15 6.07
CA ASN A 65 -27.98 -22.84 6.41
C ASN A 65 -26.90 -22.07 7.16
N GLY A 66 -26.45 -20.96 6.56
CA GLY A 66 -25.25 -20.24 6.99
C GLY A 66 -25.40 -19.59 8.37
N SER A 67 -24.30 -19.60 9.12
CA SER A 67 -24.07 -18.72 10.26
C SER A 67 -22.69 -18.07 10.10
N PRO A 68 -22.55 -16.74 10.28
CA PRO A 68 -21.25 -16.07 10.28
C PRO A 68 -20.51 -16.37 11.58
N VAL A 69 -19.21 -16.68 11.48
CA VAL A 69 -18.30 -16.82 12.62
C VAL A 69 -17.50 -15.52 12.73
N ILE A 70 -17.57 -14.83 13.87
CA ILE A 70 -16.76 -13.64 14.17
C ILE A 70 -15.73 -14.01 15.23
N SER A 71 -14.47 -13.71 14.96
CA SER A 71 -13.31 -13.98 15.84
C SER A 71 -12.55 -12.68 16.03
N SER A 72 -12.56 -12.11 17.24
CA SER A 72 -11.65 -11.03 17.67
C SER A 72 -11.51 -11.06 19.20
N SER A 73 -10.32 -10.83 19.74
CA SER A 73 -10.13 -10.68 21.18
C SER A 73 -10.59 -9.27 21.64
N PHE A 74 -11.06 -9.12 22.88
CA PHE A 74 -11.48 -7.82 23.42
C PHE A 74 -10.31 -6.84 23.56
N GLU A 75 -9.08 -7.36 23.73
CA GLU A 75 -7.85 -6.57 23.72
C GLU A 75 -7.54 -6.04 22.31
N ASP A 76 -7.85 -6.80 21.26
CA ASP A 76 -7.79 -6.34 19.87
C ASP A 76 -8.93 -5.35 19.56
N TRP A 77 -10.07 -5.42 20.26
CA TRP A 77 -11.16 -4.45 20.14
C TRP A 77 -10.86 -3.13 20.86
N ILE A 78 -10.27 -3.14 22.06
CA ILE A 78 -9.86 -1.92 22.77
C ILE A 78 -8.68 -1.23 22.08
N ARG A 79 -7.75 -2.01 21.52
CA ARG A 79 -6.71 -1.46 20.63
C ARG A 79 -7.23 -1.15 19.23
N SER A 80 -8.45 -1.62 18.89
CA SER A 80 -9.08 -1.26 17.64
C SER A 80 -9.34 0.23 17.66
N PRO A 81 -8.83 0.99 16.69
CA PRO A 81 -8.83 2.42 16.84
C PRO A 81 -10.24 3.02 16.62
N ALA A 82 -11.21 2.20 16.21
CA ALA A 82 -12.65 2.46 16.26
C ALA A 82 -13.22 2.76 17.66
N ASN A 83 -12.47 2.48 18.74
CA ASN A 83 -12.85 2.73 20.12
C ASN A 83 -12.04 3.84 20.81
N GLN A 84 -11.15 4.53 20.08
CA GLN A 84 -10.60 5.79 20.54
C GLN A 84 -11.62 6.91 20.33
N PRO A 85 -11.69 7.93 21.22
CA PRO A 85 -12.59 9.06 21.01
C PRO A 85 -12.27 9.71 19.66
N LEU A 86 -13.26 9.74 18.77
CA LEU A 86 -13.22 10.40 17.46
C LEU A 86 -12.57 11.78 17.60
N SER A 87 -11.45 12.00 16.91
CA SER A 87 -10.91 13.34 16.74
C SER A 87 -11.99 14.20 16.06
N ALA A 88 -12.23 15.38 16.63
CA ALA A 88 -13.35 16.22 16.25
C ALA A 88 -13.19 16.75 14.80
N ASN A 89 -14.15 16.37 13.94
CA ASN A 89 -14.61 17.09 12.75
C ASN A 89 -13.53 17.69 11.82
N HIS A 90 -12.98 16.89 10.90
CA HIS A 90 -12.51 17.39 9.61
C HIS A 90 -13.49 16.93 8.52
N GLN A 91 -14.22 17.87 7.93
CA GLN A 91 -15.04 17.60 6.76
C GLN A 91 -14.10 17.49 5.55
N TYR A 92 -13.63 16.28 5.25
CA TYR A 92 -12.63 16.06 4.21
C TYR A 92 -13.22 16.30 2.82
N ASN A 93 -12.68 17.29 2.09
CA ASN A 93 -12.93 17.44 0.65
C ASN A 93 -12.04 16.46 -0.12
N LEU A 94 -12.40 15.17 -0.08
CA LEU A 94 -11.76 14.12 -0.87
C LEU A 94 -12.19 14.24 -2.34
N THR A 95 -11.81 15.33 -3.01
CA THR A 95 -12.23 15.68 -4.39
C THR A 95 -11.90 14.64 -5.47
N LEU A 96 -11.14 13.60 -5.14
CA LEU A 96 -10.81 12.45 -6.00
C LEU A 96 -11.55 11.16 -5.63
N ALA A 97 -12.27 11.11 -4.51
CA ALA A 97 -13.01 9.96 -4.02
C ALA A 97 -14.47 10.01 -4.52
N THR A 98 -15.03 8.88 -4.93
CA THR A 98 -16.48 8.82 -5.21
C THR A 98 -17.27 8.85 -3.89
N ASN A 99 -18.58 9.17 -3.91
CA ASN A 99 -19.40 9.20 -2.68
C ASN A 99 -19.40 7.87 -1.89
N PHE A 100 -19.12 6.72 -2.52
CA PHE A 100 -18.97 5.42 -1.86
C PHE A 100 -17.59 5.24 -1.21
N ASP A 101 -16.59 5.98 -1.70
CA ASP A 101 -15.23 5.97 -1.20
C ASP A 101 -15.05 6.88 0.03
N ILE A 102 -15.90 7.90 0.21
CA ILE A 102 -15.81 8.84 1.35
C ILE A 102 -16.03 8.12 2.68
N LEU A 103 -17.11 7.34 2.83
CA LEU A 103 -17.38 6.61 4.10
C LEU A 103 -16.29 5.56 4.41
N LYS A 104 -15.70 4.95 3.37
CA LYS A 104 -14.57 4.04 3.53
C LYS A 104 -13.30 4.78 3.92
N ALA A 105 -13.05 5.93 3.30
CA ALA A 105 -11.94 6.80 3.63
C ALA A 105 -12.04 7.28 5.08
N GLU A 106 -13.21 7.77 5.52
CA GLU A 106 -13.44 8.16 6.91
C GLU A 106 -13.17 7.01 7.89
N ALA A 107 -13.65 5.80 7.58
CA ALA A 107 -13.38 4.63 8.42
C ALA A 107 -11.89 4.21 8.44
N LEU A 108 -11.17 4.38 7.33
CA LEU A 108 -9.72 4.14 7.26
C LEU A 108 -8.95 5.20 8.05
N LEU A 109 -9.34 6.47 7.94
CA LEU A 109 -8.69 7.60 8.60
C LEU A 109 -8.94 7.63 10.11
N ALA A 110 -10.09 7.14 10.59
CA ALA A 110 -10.46 7.14 12.01
C ALA A 110 -9.41 6.47 12.93
N ASN A 111 -8.55 5.65 12.34
CA ASN A 111 -7.61 4.82 13.06
C ASN A 111 -6.16 5.29 13.03
N TYR A 112 -5.88 6.37 12.30
CA TYR A 112 -4.53 6.86 12.05
C TYR A 112 -4.49 8.38 12.24
N ASN A 113 -3.28 8.91 12.43
CA ASN A 113 -3.10 10.35 12.30
C ASN A 113 -3.26 10.70 10.83
N ASP A 114 -4.15 11.64 10.54
CA ASP A 114 -4.34 12.19 9.22
C ASP A 114 -3.66 13.56 9.09
N TYR A 115 -3.26 13.89 7.87
CA TYR A 115 -2.63 15.16 7.54
C TYR A 115 -3.20 15.70 6.23
N GLN A 116 -3.65 16.96 6.25
CA GLN A 116 -4.08 17.65 5.04
C GLN A 116 -2.88 18.35 4.38
N LEU A 117 -2.44 17.80 3.26
CA LEU A 117 -1.39 18.36 2.43
C LEU A 117 -1.82 19.72 1.82
N PRO A 118 -0.86 20.60 1.46
CA PRO A 118 -1.19 21.91 0.86
C PRO A 118 -1.99 21.87 -0.45
N ASN A 119 -2.00 20.73 -1.16
CA ASN A 119 -2.85 20.51 -2.35
C ASN A 119 -4.24 19.93 -2.01
N ASN A 120 -4.65 19.97 -0.74
CA ASN A 120 -5.91 19.45 -0.19
C ASN A 120 -6.08 17.93 -0.23
N LEU A 121 -5.03 17.18 -0.53
CA LEU A 121 -5.04 15.73 -0.30
C LEU A 121 -4.93 15.46 1.21
N VAL A 122 -5.71 14.50 1.69
CA VAL A 122 -5.65 13.98 3.06
C VAL A 122 -4.93 12.64 3.03
N ILE A 123 -3.95 12.44 3.89
CA ILE A 123 -3.19 11.20 3.97
C ILE A 123 -3.08 10.73 5.42
N VAL A 124 -2.86 9.45 5.63
CA VAL A 124 -2.34 8.92 6.89
C VAL A 124 -0.81 9.02 6.91
N HIS A 125 -0.26 9.33 8.09
CA HIS A 125 1.17 9.51 8.28
C HIS A 125 1.59 9.22 9.74
N GLU A 126 2.90 9.12 9.98
CA GLU A 126 3.48 8.96 11.32
C GLU A 126 4.19 10.22 11.84
N ASN A 127 4.81 10.98 10.94
CA ASN A 127 5.63 12.14 11.28
C ASN A 127 5.30 13.32 10.35
N GLU A 128 4.84 14.42 10.93
CA GLU A 128 4.49 15.66 10.22
C GLU A 128 5.68 16.28 9.49
N GLN A 129 6.83 16.38 10.17
CA GLN A 129 8.03 16.98 9.57
C GLN A 129 8.51 16.19 8.35
N GLU A 130 8.58 14.86 8.44
CA GLU A 130 8.96 14.00 7.31
C GLU A 130 7.94 14.10 6.17
N THR A 131 6.65 14.22 6.51
CA THR A 131 5.57 14.42 5.52
C THR A 131 5.73 15.73 4.76
N GLU A 132 6.04 16.81 5.46
CA GLU A 132 6.29 18.13 4.85
C GLU A 132 7.53 18.10 3.95
N GLU A 133 8.61 17.47 4.40
CA GLU A 133 9.83 17.30 3.59
C GLU A 133 9.57 16.51 2.30
N LEU A 134 8.83 15.41 2.39
CA LEU A 134 8.38 14.63 1.23
C LEU A 134 7.49 15.47 0.30
N TYR A 135 6.55 16.25 0.85
CA TYR A 135 5.68 17.11 0.04
C TYR A 135 6.48 18.17 -0.72
N GLN A 136 7.39 18.86 -0.04
CA GLN A 136 8.28 19.85 -0.66
C GLN A 136 9.15 19.22 -1.75
N GLU A 137 9.73 18.05 -1.51
CA GLU A 137 10.56 17.36 -2.50
C GLU A 137 9.77 16.92 -3.74
N ILE A 138 8.63 16.28 -3.53
CA ILE A 138 7.88 15.58 -4.58
C ILE A 138 6.93 16.53 -5.31
N PHE A 139 6.13 17.31 -4.58
CA PHE A 139 5.06 18.12 -5.18
C PHE A 139 5.54 19.52 -5.53
N GLU A 140 6.27 20.20 -4.65
CA GLU A 140 6.71 21.58 -4.90
C GLU A 140 7.95 21.64 -5.80
N LYS A 141 9.01 20.92 -5.42
CA LYS A 141 10.26 20.86 -6.19
C LYS A 141 10.16 19.96 -7.42
N GLN A 142 9.13 19.12 -7.51
CA GLN A 142 8.88 18.20 -8.63
C GLN A 142 10.11 17.36 -9.00
N THR A 143 10.83 16.90 -7.97
CA THR A 143 12.18 16.36 -8.15
C THR A 143 12.22 15.18 -9.10
N TYR A 144 11.20 14.33 -9.12
CA TYR A 144 11.16 13.12 -9.96
C TYR A 144 10.78 13.34 -11.44
N ILE A 145 10.49 14.57 -11.86
CA ILE A 145 10.20 14.92 -13.26
C ILE A 145 11.11 16.03 -13.81
N LYS A 146 12.29 16.20 -13.20
CA LYS A 146 13.35 17.10 -13.69
C LYS A 146 14.10 16.49 -14.88
N HIS A 147 14.90 17.33 -15.54
CA HIS A 147 15.89 16.91 -16.55
C HIS A 147 15.33 16.10 -17.73
N GLY A 148 14.09 16.40 -18.11
CA GLY A 148 13.41 15.75 -19.23
C GLY A 148 12.82 14.38 -18.90
N ILE A 149 12.74 14.02 -17.62
CA ILE A 149 11.88 12.92 -17.18
C ILE A 149 10.42 13.37 -17.33
N THR A 150 9.61 12.50 -17.92
CA THR A 150 8.21 12.79 -18.22
C THR A 150 7.33 11.64 -17.76
N ILE A 151 6.12 11.99 -17.32
CA ILE A 151 5.03 11.06 -17.01
C ILE A 151 3.84 11.46 -17.87
N HIS A 152 3.28 10.50 -18.59
CA HIS A 152 2.13 10.66 -19.48
C HIS A 152 0.99 9.74 -19.08
N ASP A 153 -0.22 10.07 -19.51
CA ASP A 153 -1.39 9.24 -19.24
C ASP A 153 -1.24 7.85 -19.87
N GLY A 154 -1.49 6.80 -19.08
CA GLY A 154 -1.31 5.40 -19.49
C GLY A 154 0.08 4.81 -19.23
N ASP A 155 1.04 5.59 -18.74
CA ASP A 155 2.39 5.13 -18.43
C ASP A 155 2.42 3.99 -17.40
N CYS A 156 3.38 3.08 -17.56
CA CYS A 156 3.71 2.04 -16.62
C CYS A 156 4.86 2.50 -15.71
N ILE A 157 4.57 2.68 -14.42
CA ILE A 157 5.49 3.29 -13.46
C ILE A 157 5.79 2.30 -12.34
N PHE A 158 7.07 2.15 -12.01
CA PHE A 158 7.54 1.38 -10.88
C PHE A 158 8.11 2.35 -9.84
N ASP A 159 7.53 2.35 -8.64
CA ASP A 159 7.96 3.14 -7.49
C ASP A 159 8.59 2.21 -6.44
N ILE A 160 9.92 2.08 -6.47
CA ILE A 160 10.66 1.24 -5.52
C ILE A 160 11.07 2.09 -4.32
N GLY A 161 10.67 1.66 -3.12
CA GLY A 161 10.73 2.40 -1.86
C GLY A 161 9.68 3.50 -1.84
N ALA A 162 8.42 3.09 -1.93
CA ALA A 162 7.29 4.00 -2.06
C ALA A 162 7.00 4.79 -0.77
N ASN A 163 7.58 4.39 0.37
CA ASN A 163 7.32 4.99 1.68
C ASN A 163 5.78 5.04 1.90
N ILE A 164 5.23 6.09 2.51
CA ILE A 164 3.79 6.29 2.72
C ILE A 164 3.00 6.60 1.44
N GLY A 165 3.64 6.58 0.26
CA GLY A 165 2.97 6.71 -1.04
C GLY A 165 2.91 8.11 -1.64
N MET A 166 3.72 9.06 -1.16
CA MET A 166 3.69 10.45 -1.66
C MET A 166 3.97 10.56 -3.16
N PHE A 167 4.98 9.87 -3.68
CA PHE A 167 5.24 9.83 -5.13
C PHE A 167 4.13 9.10 -5.88
N THR A 168 3.56 8.06 -5.28
CA THR A 168 2.43 7.32 -5.83
C THR A 168 1.22 8.23 -6.05
N LEU A 169 0.87 9.08 -5.07
CA LEU A 169 -0.19 10.08 -5.19
C LEU A 169 0.14 11.17 -6.22
N PHE A 170 1.38 11.66 -6.21
CA PHE A 170 1.86 12.64 -7.19
C PHE A 170 1.72 12.13 -8.64
N ALA A 171 2.16 10.90 -8.90
CA ALA A 171 2.06 10.29 -10.23
C ALA A 171 0.59 10.13 -10.68
N GLN A 172 -0.33 9.85 -9.75
CA GLN A 172 -1.77 9.74 -10.05
C GLN A 172 -2.41 11.07 -10.42
N GLN A 173 -1.94 12.19 -9.85
CA GLN A 173 -2.41 13.52 -10.24
C GLN A 173 -2.02 13.88 -11.69
N ILE A 174 -0.92 13.32 -12.19
CA ILE A 174 -0.43 13.53 -13.56
C ILE A 174 -1.02 12.50 -14.54
N CYS A 175 -1.08 11.23 -14.13
CA CYS A 175 -1.44 10.09 -14.97
C CYS A 175 -2.71 9.41 -14.44
N LYS A 176 -3.85 9.73 -15.05
CA LYS A 176 -5.17 9.24 -14.63
C LYS A 176 -5.33 7.73 -14.84
N ASN A 177 -4.70 7.21 -15.90
CA ASN A 177 -4.76 5.81 -16.29
C ASN A 177 -3.44 5.06 -16.03
N ALA A 178 -2.67 5.48 -15.01
CA ALA A 178 -1.37 4.90 -14.71
C ALA A 178 -1.45 3.40 -14.40
N ARG A 179 -0.51 2.63 -14.96
CA ARG A 179 -0.17 1.29 -14.46
C ARG A 179 0.93 1.41 -13.42
N LEU A 180 0.55 1.79 -12.21
CA LEU A 180 1.48 2.08 -11.12
C LEU A 180 1.71 0.85 -10.23
N PHE A 181 2.97 0.50 -10.02
CA PHE A 181 3.39 -0.59 -9.12
C PHE A 181 4.34 -0.01 -8.06
N SER A 182 3.90 0.00 -6.81
CA SER A 182 4.61 0.64 -5.70
C SER A 182 5.07 -0.41 -4.68
N PHE A 183 6.32 -0.33 -4.26
CA PHE A 183 6.98 -1.34 -3.42
C PHE A 183 7.51 -0.69 -2.15
N GLU A 184 7.03 -1.15 -1.01
CA GLU A 184 7.56 -0.76 0.31
C GLU A 184 7.88 -2.03 1.10
N ALA A 185 9.03 -2.06 1.76
CA ALA A 185 9.53 -3.25 2.44
C ALA A 185 9.21 -3.26 3.94
N LEU A 186 9.01 -2.10 4.55
CA LEU A 186 8.67 -1.96 5.95
C LEU A 186 7.16 -2.15 6.14
N PRO A 187 6.69 -3.16 6.90
CA PRO A 187 5.27 -3.46 7.00
C PRO A 187 4.42 -2.31 7.52
N ASP A 188 4.90 -1.59 8.53
CA ASP A 188 4.16 -0.49 9.16
C ASP A 188 4.00 0.69 8.17
N VAL A 189 5.08 1.06 7.47
CA VAL A 189 5.05 2.09 6.41
C VAL A 189 4.20 1.64 5.21
N PHE A 190 4.26 0.35 4.86
CA PHE A 190 3.42 -0.22 3.80
C PHE A 190 1.92 -0.14 4.12
N GLU A 191 1.53 -0.25 5.39
CA GLU A 191 0.14 -0.09 5.79
C GLU A 191 -0.36 1.33 5.45
N LEU A 192 0.44 2.35 5.78
CA LEU A 192 0.15 3.75 5.44
C LEU A 192 0.08 3.96 3.92
N LEU A 193 1.03 3.39 3.16
CA LEU A 193 1.00 3.38 1.70
C LEU A 193 -0.32 2.80 1.15
N GLN A 194 -0.75 1.66 1.69
CA GLN A 194 -1.95 0.98 1.24
C GLN A 194 -3.19 1.83 1.50
N ILE A 195 -3.29 2.42 2.69
CA ILE A 195 -4.38 3.32 3.03
C ILE A 195 -4.38 4.52 2.08
N ASN A 196 -3.26 5.24 1.99
CA ASN A 196 -3.13 6.44 1.15
C ASN A 196 -3.45 6.18 -0.32
N ALA A 197 -2.95 5.08 -0.90
CA ALA A 197 -3.24 4.72 -2.28
C ALA A 197 -4.73 4.38 -2.50
N SER A 198 -5.42 3.86 -1.47
CA SER A 198 -6.83 3.47 -1.54
C SER A 198 -7.80 4.63 -1.40
N LEU A 199 -7.43 5.71 -0.69
CA LEU A 199 -8.28 6.90 -0.47
C LEU A 199 -8.76 7.56 -1.78
N TYR A 200 -7.99 7.38 -2.86
CA TYR A 200 -8.21 8.07 -4.13
C TYR A 200 -8.62 7.15 -5.28
N GLY A 201 -9.08 5.93 -4.96
CA GLY A 201 -9.70 5.03 -5.93
C GLY A 201 -8.77 4.59 -7.07
N SER A 202 -7.46 4.47 -6.79
CA SER A 202 -6.44 4.37 -7.84
C SER A 202 -6.19 2.96 -8.37
N ASN A 203 -5.66 2.87 -9.60
CA ASN A 203 -5.12 1.66 -10.22
C ASN A 203 -3.74 1.23 -9.67
N ALA A 204 -3.26 1.89 -8.60
CA ALA A 204 -1.96 1.55 -8.02
C ALA A 204 -2.00 0.18 -7.36
N LYS A 205 -1.04 -0.66 -7.70
CA LYS A 205 -0.82 -1.95 -7.05
C LYS A 205 0.35 -1.80 -6.08
N VAL A 206 0.06 -1.89 -4.79
CA VAL A 206 1.06 -1.78 -3.72
C VAL A 206 1.55 -3.16 -3.29
N PHE A 207 2.83 -3.28 -2.96
CA PHE A 207 3.46 -4.55 -2.55
C PHE A 207 4.34 -4.39 -1.31
N ASN A 208 4.09 -5.22 -0.30
CA ASN A 208 4.89 -5.29 0.93
C ASN A 208 6.13 -6.18 0.73
N PHE A 209 7.08 -5.71 -0.07
CA PHE A 209 8.42 -6.29 -0.18
C PHE A 209 9.37 -5.37 -0.95
N GLY A 210 10.65 -5.42 -0.57
CA GLY A 210 11.74 -4.88 -1.38
C GLY A 210 12.07 -5.74 -2.60
N LEU A 211 12.55 -5.10 -3.66
CA LEU A 211 13.08 -5.76 -4.85
C LEU A 211 14.61 -5.79 -4.79
N SER A 212 15.26 -6.93 -5.07
CA SER A 212 16.73 -7.01 -5.17
C SER A 212 17.15 -8.20 -6.03
N LYS A 213 18.45 -8.32 -6.32
CA LYS A 213 19.02 -9.53 -6.96
C LYS A 213 18.88 -10.80 -6.10
N HIS A 214 18.69 -10.66 -4.79
CA HIS A 214 18.64 -11.77 -3.85
C HIS A 214 17.21 -12.27 -3.58
N SER A 215 16.21 -11.42 -3.79
CA SER A 215 14.81 -11.76 -3.55
C SER A 215 13.91 -10.88 -4.39
N LYS A 216 12.91 -11.50 -5.03
CA LYS A 216 11.89 -10.83 -5.86
C LYS A 216 12.51 -9.77 -6.78
N THR A 217 13.21 -10.19 -7.82
CA THR A 217 13.93 -9.26 -8.70
C THR A 217 12.96 -8.48 -9.61
N ILE A 218 13.37 -7.31 -10.11
CA ILE A 218 12.61 -6.54 -11.12
C ILE A 218 12.23 -7.42 -12.30
N SER A 219 13.17 -8.19 -12.88
CA SER A 219 12.86 -9.10 -13.99
C SER A 219 11.85 -10.19 -13.62
N SER A 220 11.92 -10.75 -12.42
CA SER A 220 10.93 -11.75 -11.99
C SER A 220 9.53 -11.14 -11.92
N PHE A 221 9.42 -9.89 -11.48
CA PHE A 221 8.16 -9.15 -11.40
C PHE A 221 7.64 -8.76 -12.79
N ILE A 222 8.52 -8.27 -13.67
CA ILE A 222 8.23 -8.01 -15.10
C ILE A 222 7.57 -9.23 -15.74
N HIS A 223 8.16 -10.42 -15.55
CA HIS A 223 7.62 -11.66 -16.11
C HIS A 223 6.28 -12.06 -15.47
N LYS A 224 6.17 -11.97 -14.14
CA LYS A 224 4.94 -12.34 -13.42
C LYS A 224 3.74 -11.47 -13.82
N GLN A 225 3.96 -10.19 -14.08
CA GLN A 225 2.92 -9.22 -14.41
C GLN A 225 2.77 -8.97 -15.93
N ASN A 226 3.51 -9.72 -16.77
CA ASN A 226 3.55 -9.51 -18.22
C ASN A 226 3.81 -8.04 -18.60
N ILE A 227 4.84 -7.44 -18.02
CA ILE A 227 5.23 -6.06 -18.29
C ILE A 227 6.05 -6.01 -19.58
N GLU A 228 5.53 -5.29 -20.57
CA GLU A 228 6.20 -5.09 -21.86
C GLU A 228 7.08 -3.84 -21.86
N LYS A 229 6.69 -2.82 -21.08
CA LYS A 229 7.36 -1.52 -20.99
C LYS A 229 7.24 -0.96 -19.58
N ILE A 230 8.31 -0.31 -19.12
CA ILE A 230 8.35 0.51 -17.90
C ILE A 230 8.75 1.92 -18.34
N ASP A 231 7.82 2.85 -18.30
CA ASP A 231 8.00 4.23 -18.73
C ASP A 231 8.84 5.02 -17.73
N LEU A 232 8.68 4.73 -16.44
CA LEU A 232 9.50 5.28 -15.36
C LEU A 232 9.78 4.24 -14.28
N LEU A 233 11.05 4.04 -13.97
CA LEU A 233 11.53 3.27 -12.82
C LEU A 233 12.14 4.23 -11.79
N LYS A 234 11.38 4.54 -10.74
CA LYS A 234 11.85 5.32 -9.60
C LYS A 234 12.45 4.39 -8.55
N ILE A 235 13.64 4.72 -8.05
CA ILE A 235 14.35 3.96 -7.02
C ILE A 235 14.82 4.92 -5.92
N ASN A 236 14.11 4.93 -4.79
CA ASN A 236 14.56 5.56 -3.56
C ASN A 236 14.14 4.64 -2.42
N ALA A 237 15.00 3.71 -2.06
CA ALA A 237 14.71 2.64 -1.11
C ALA A 237 15.99 2.28 -0.35
N ASP A 238 15.83 1.71 0.85
CA ASP A 238 16.95 1.33 1.72
C ASP A 238 17.77 0.17 1.17
N GLN A 239 17.23 -0.63 0.25
CA GLN A 239 17.99 -1.71 -0.36
C GLN A 239 19.13 -1.14 -1.23
N PRO A 240 20.31 -1.79 -1.25
CA PRO A 240 21.43 -1.31 -2.06
C PRO A 240 21.04 -1.18 -3.53
N GLN A 241 21.20 0.02 -4.09
CA GLN A 241 20.73 0.36 -5.44
C GLN A 241 21.37 -0.54 -6.50
N LEU A 242 22.65 -0.90 -6.32
CA LEU A 242 23.34 -1.85 -7.20
C LEU A 242 22.71 -3.25 -7.17
N ASP A 243 22.15 -3.67 -6.03
CA ASP A 243 21.47 -4.96 -5.91
C ASP A 243 20.07 -4.92 -6.53
N ILE A 244 19.37 -3.80 -6.41
CA ILE A 244 18.11 -3.56 -7.14
C ILE A 244 18.36 -3.65 -8.65
N LEU A 245 19.36 -2.92 -9.16
CA LEU A 245 19.73 -2.90 -10.58
C LEU A 245 20.24 -4.26 -11.08
N ALA A 246 21.01 -4.98 -10.27
CA ALA A 246 21.47 -6.33 -10.59
C ALA A 246 20.32 -7.36 -10.67
N GLY A 247 19.14 -7.02 -10.13
CA GLY A 247 17.91 -7.79 -10.31
C GLY A 247 17.28 -7.70 -11.71
N ILE A 248 17.81 -6.84 -12.59
CA ILE A 248 17.37 -6.67 -13.98
C ILE A 248 18.23 -7.53 -14.91
N LYS A 249 17.61 -8.52 -15.56
CA LYS A 249 18.24 -9.37 -16.59
C LYS A 249 18.51 -8.57 -17.85
N GLU A 250 19.54 -8.98 -18.59
CA GLU A 250 20.03 -8.29 -19.79
C GLU A 250 18.92 -7.88 -20.76
N LYS A 251 18.04 -8.82 -21.12
CA LYS A 251 16.92 -8.63 -22.05
C LYS A 251 15.83 -7.67 -21.55
N ASP A 252 15.73 -7.43 -20.25
CA ASP A 252 14.66 -6.59 -19.70
C ASP A 252 15.08 -5.12 -19.59
N TRP A 253 16.37 -4.80 -19.78
CA TRP A 253 16.87 -3.42 -19.77
C TRP A 253 16.29 -2.56 -20.89
N GLU A 254 15.89 -3.15 -22.02
CA GLU A 254 15.28 -2.42 -23.14
C GLU A 254 13.84 -1.97 -22.85
N LYS A 255 13.17 -2.62 -21.89
CA LYS A 255 11.80 -2.29 -21.49
C LYS A 255 11.71 -1.01 -20.69
N ILE A 256 12.77 -0.67 -19.96
CA ILE A 256 12.85 0.50 -19.08
C ILE A 256 13.25 1.72 -19.92
N GLN A 257 12.42 2.77 -19.92
CA GLN A 257 12.65 3.98 -20.72
C GLN A 257 13.37 5.08 -19.94
N GLN A 258 12.95 5.28 -18.70
CA GLN A 258 13.45 6.33 -17.83
C GLN A 258 13.70 5.76 -16.44
N ILE A 259 14.74 6.24 -15.77
CA ILE A 259 15.08 5.87 -14.40
C ILE A 259 15.38 7.16 -13.64
N VAL A 260 14.78 7.31 -12.47
CA VAL A 260 15.19 8.32 -11.48
C VAL A 260 15.57 7.58 -10.23
N MET A 261 16.79 7.79 -9.74
CA MET A 261 17.23 7.10 -8.54
C MET A 261 18.05 7.96 -7.61
N GLU A 262 17.91 7.69 -6.33
CA GLU A 262 18.70 8.28 -5.27
C GLU A 262 19.85 7.36 -4.87
N VAL A 263 21.02 7.95 -4.64
CA VAL A 263 22.22 7.29 -4.16
C VAL A 263 22.76 8.07 -2.98
N ASP A 264 22.87 7.39 -1.84
CA ASP A 264 23.37 7.96 -0.59
C ASP A 264 24.81 8.53 -0.77
N GLN A 265 25.11 9.69 -0.15
CA GLN A 265 26.45 10.29 -0.22
C GLN A 265 27.54 9.47 0.48
N ILE A 266 27.18 8.77 1.56
CA ILE A 266 28.11 7.96 2.37
C ILE A 266 28.84 6.93 1.49
N THR A 267 28.23 6.50 0.39
CA THR A 267 28.79 5.53 -0.54
C THR A 267 28.99 6.04 -1.98
N ALA A 268 28.77 7.33 -2.21
CA ALA A 268 28.68 7.93 -3.55
C ALA A 268 29.97 7.93 -4.36
N GLY A 269 31.16 7.67 -3.80
CA GLY A 269 32.38 7.60 -4.61
C GLY A 269 32.36 6.44 -5.60
N ILE A 270 32.42 5.21 -5.08
CA ILE A 270 32.53 4.00 -5.91
C ILE A 270 31.16 3.62 -6.49
N LYS A 271 30.08 3.71 -5.70
CA LYS A 271 28.75 3.29 -6.15
C LYS A 271 28.22 4.17 -7.28
N LEU A 272 28.32 5.50 -7.18
CA LEU A 272 27.86 6.41 -8.23
C LEU A 272 28.58 6.12 -9.56
N LYS A 273 29.90 5.90 -9.51
CA LYS A 273 30.67 5.54 -10.71
C LYS A 273 30.25 4.17 -11.28
N GLN A 274 29.95 3.18 -10.44
CA GLN A 274 29.47 1.88 -10.90
C GLN A 274 28.10 1.97 -11.56
N ILE A 275 27.16 2.70 -10.95
CA ILE A 275 25.81 2.90 -11.44
C ILE A 275 25.83 3.68 -12.76
N THR A 276 26.53 4.82 -12.80
CA THR A 276 26.62 5.66 -14.01
C THR A 276 27.23 4.90 -15.19
N ASN A 277 28.34 4.18 -14.98
CA ASN A 277 28.93 3.32 -16.01
C ASN A 277 27.98 2.21 -16.47
N LEU A 278 27.24 1.59 -15.55
CA LEU A 278 26.24 0.57 -15.89
C LEU A 278 25.17 1.18 -16.79
N LEU A 279 24.53 2.28 -16.37
CA LEU A 279 23.44 2.91 -17.11
C LEU A 279 23.92 3.45 -18.48
N GLN A 280 25.11 4.04 -18.57
CA GLN A 280 25.70 4.46 -19.85
C GLN A 280 25.91 3.27 -20.80
N ARG A 281 26.45 2.14 -20.32
CA ARG A 281 26.58 0.91 -21.14
C ARG A 281 25.22 0.36 -21.59
N LYS A 282 24.15 0.60 -20.83
CA LYS A 282 22.78 0.27 -21.22
C LYS A 282 22.14 1.26 -22.19
N GLY A 283 22.85 2.33 -22.56
CA GLY A 283 22.44 3.31 -23.58
C GLY A 283 21.60 4.46 -23.04
N TYR A 284 21.65 4.74 -21.73
CA TYR A 284 20.98 5.91 -21.14
C TYR A 284 21.87 7.15 -21.24
N GLN A 285 21.22 8.30 -21.49
CA GLN A 285 21.79 9.61 -21.21
C GLN A 285 21.52 9.98 -19.75
N LEU A 286 22.53 10.52 -19.08
CA LEU A 286 22.49 10.77 -17.64
C LEU A 286 22.60 12.27 -17.32
N VAL A 287 21.82 12.72 -16.34
CA VAL A 287 22.05 13.94 -15.57
C VAL A 287 22.17 13.55 -14.10
N ILE A 288 23.11 14.16 -13.38
CA ILE A 288 23.34 13.88 -11.96
C ILE A 288 23.18 15.20 -11.22
N ASP A 289 22.20 15.27 -10.32
CA ASP A 289 22.05 16.37 -9.37
C ASP A 289 22.65 15.97 -8.04
N GLN A 290 23.34 16.92 -7.41
CA GLN A 290 23.70 16.85 -6.01
C GLN A 290 22.87 17.89 -5.27
N GLU A 291 21.97 17.43 -4.40
CA GLU A 291 21.30 18.36 -3.49
C GLU A 291 22.19 18.54 -2.26
N LEU A 292 22.69 19.78 -2.07
CA LEU A 292 23.62 20.18 -1.01
C LEU A 292 22.91 20.53 0.31
N LEU A 293 21.62 20.25 0.43
CA LEU A 293 20.87 20.57 1.63
C LEU A 293 21.23 19.57 2.74
N LEU A 294 21.76 20.16 3.82
CA LEU A 294 22.42 19.55 4.99
C LEU A 294 23.90 19.23 4.75
N ALA A 295 24.74 19.96 5.50
CA ALA A 295 26.19 20.04 5.36
C ALA A 295 26.93 18.70 5.52
N ASP A 296 26.24 17.61 5.90
CA ASP A 296 26.84 16.30 6.17
C ASP A 296 26.03 15.09 5.63
N THR A 297 24.92 15.26 4.90
CA THR A 297 24.00 14.16 4.51
C THR A 297 23.42 14.25 3.10
N GLY A 298 24.07 14.95 2.16
CA GLY A 298 23.42 15.14 0.87
C GLY A 298 23.20 13.82 0.11
N VAL A 299 22.45 13.89 -0.98
CA VAL A 299 22.13 12.72 -1.81
C VAL A 299 22.44 13.05 -3.26
N TYR A 300 22.86 12.04 -4.02
CA TYR A 300 22.99 12.16 -5.46
C TYR A 300 21.74 11.59 -6.11
N ARG A 301 21.11 12.38 -6.98
CA ARG A 301 20.01 11.89 -7.80
C ARG A 301 20.49 11.73 -9.24
N ILE A 302 20.27 10.54 -9.78
CA ILE A 302 20.61 10.20 -11.16
C ILE A 302 19.31 10.16 -11.96
N TYR A 303 19.27 10.97 -13.01
CA TYR A 303 18.21 10.97 -14.02
C TYR A 303 18.77 10.30 -15.26
N ALA A 304 18.18 9.17 -15.65
CA ALA A 304 18.62 8.39 -16.80
C ALA A 304 17.47 8.25 -17.79
N ARG A 305 17.69 8.64 -19.04
CA ARG A 305 16.68 8.53 -20.11
C ARG A 305 17.26 7.90 -21.36
N ARG A 306 16.45 7.10 -22.06
CA ARG A 306 16.78 6.69 -23.42
C ARG A 306 16.45 7.83 -24.38
N ASN A 307 17.27 8.03 -25.40
CA ASN A 307 16.82 8.81 -26.54
C ASN A 307 15.73 8.01 -27.24
N TYR A 308 14.53 8.58 -27.36
CA TYR A 308 13.58 8.11 -28.35
C TYR A 308 14.28 8.19 -29.70
N ARG A 309 14.71 7.05 -30.25
CA ARG A 309 15.08 7.00 -31.66
C ARG A 309 13.79 7.36 -32.40
N LEU A 310 13.83 8.50 -33.11
CA LEU A 310 12.93 8.76 -34.24
C LEU A 310 13.19 7.68 -35.28
N ASN A 311 12.69 6.47 -35.06
CA ASN A 311 12.68 5.43 -36.06
C ASN A 311 11.28 5.41 -36.66
N GLN A 312 11.24 5.59 -37.98
CA GLN A 312 10.13 5.40 -38.92
C GLN A 312 9.36 6.65 -39.37
N PHE A 313 10.07 7.59 -40.00
CA PHE A 313 9.68 8.02 -41.34
C PHE A 313 10.87 7.73 -42.27
N SER A 314 10.86 6.58 -42.93
CA SER A 314 11.76 6.21 -44.03
C SER A 314 10.94 5.42 -45.04
#